data_AF-A0A4P5VJ55-F1
#
_entry.id   AF-A0A4P5VJ55-F1
#
_cell.length_a   1.000
_cell.length_b   1.000
_cell.length_c   1.000
_cell.angle_alpha   90.00
_cell.angle_beta   90.00
_cell.angle_gamma   90.00
#
_symmetry.space_group_name_H-M   'P 1'
#
loop_
_entity.id
_entity.type
_entity.pdbx_description
1 polymer ?
#
loop_
_entity_poly.entity_id
_entity_poly.type
_entity_poly.pdbx_seq_one_letter_code
_entity_poly.pdbx_strand_id
1 'polypeptide(L)'
;MAAVLVNAGRVVPALETDRHGQLQARWWPLPAAADRPWLEAMLPADDLASQRLLADALAAAVDRCVRQRLLHGASSGSRPSQRSSSLPAAWLTALASEDCLLSSTTVPAAAPAPALTGDAQTALLQAVAAWVRQGVAASGELQLCLRCHEPPDARRRRWLVELLLRPAVDPSLLVPLRRC
;
A
#
# COMPACT_ATOMS: atom_id res chain seq x y z
N MET A 1 -8.81 13.38 10.96
CA MET A 1 -7.48 13.21 10.33
C MET A 1 -7.37 11.96 9.46
N ALA A 2 -7.57 10.74 10.00
CA ALA A 2 -7.41 9.50 9.23
C ALA A 2 -8.14 9.49 7.87
N ALA A 3 -9.44 9.84 7.84
CA ALA A 3 -10.21 9.93 6.60
C ALA A 3 -9.63 10.93 5.59
N VAL A 4 -9.02 12.02 6.04
CA VAL A 4 -8.36 13.03 5.17
C VAL A 4 -7.11 12.42 4.51
N LEU A 5 -6.27 11.73 5.29
CA LEU A 5 -5.10 11.02 4.76
C LEU A 5 -5.51 9.95 3.76
N VAL A 6 -6.51 9.14 4.09
CA VAL A 6 -7.02 8.08 3.19
C VAL A 6 -7.64 8.67 1.92
N ASN A 7 -8.42 9.76 2.02
CA ASN A 7 -8.97 10.47 0.86
C ASN A 7 -7.88 11.02 -0.06
N ALA A 8 -6.81 11.54 0.52
CA ALA A 8 -5.68 12.07 -0.23
C ALA A 8 -4.74 10.97 -0.77
N GLY A 9 -5.04 9.68 -0.53
CA GLY A 9 -4.16 8.57 -0.89
C GLY A 9 -2.84 8.55 -0.12
N ARG A 10 -2.74 9.29 0.99
CA ARG A 10 -1.56 9.44 1.83
C ARG A 10 -1.47 8.31 2.85
N VAL A 11 -1.37 7.09 2.32
CA VAL A 11 -1.23 5.86 3.08
C VAL A 11 -0.19 4.97 2.43
N VAL A 12 0.52 4.19 3.23
CA VAL A 12 1.51 3.22 2.73
C VAL A 12 1.23 1.84 3.33
N PRO A 13 1.40 0.77 2.55
CA PRO A 13 1.34 -0.56 3.10
C PRO A 13 2.58 -0.81 3.95
N ALA A 14 2.38 -1.49 5.06
CA ALA A 14 3.39 -1.82 6.04
C ALA A 14 3.30 -3.31 6.39
N LEU A 15 4.41 -3.79 6.93
CA LEU A 15 4.54 -5.12 7.51
C LEU A 15 5.13 -4.94 8.90
N GLU A 16 4.46 -5.48 9.91
CA GLU A 16 4.86 -5.40 11.31
C GLU A 16 4.94 -6.80 11.92
N THR A 17 5.71 -6.92 12.99
CA THR A 17 5.64 -8.09 13.87
C THR A 17 4.95 -7.68 15.16
N ASP A 18 3.92 -8.42 15.56
CA ASP A 18 3.25 -8.17 16.83
C ASP A 18 4.02 -8.72 18.04
N ARG A 19 3.48 -8.46 19.23
CA ARG A 19 4.05 -8.95 20.50
C ARG A 19 4.11 -10.47 20.64
N HIS A 20 3.41 -11.21 19.79
CA HIS A 20 3.38 -12.67 19.73
C HIS A 20 4.28 -13.23 18.61
N GLY A 21 5.04 -12.37 17.93
CA GLY A 21 5.92 -12.75 16.84
C GLY A 21 5.19 -12.96 15.50
N GLN A 22 3.90 -12.66 15.42
CA GLN A 22 3.12 -12.85 14.19
C GLN A 22 3.28 -11.67 13.25
N LEU A 23 3.39 -11.96 11.96
CA LEU A 23 3.45 -10.93 10.93
C LEU A 23 2.06 -10.36 10.65
N GLN A 24 1.97 -9.04 10.66
CA GLN A 24 0.74 -8.29 10.40
C GLN A 24 0.93 -7.35 9.22
N ALA A 25 0.05 -7.47 8.24
CA ALA A 25 -0.09 -6.52 7.15
C ALA A 25 -0.94 -5.33 7.63
N ARG A 26 -0.45 -4.10 7.51
CA ARG A 26 -1.17 -2.89 7.97
C ARG A 26 -1.04 -1.73 7.00
N TRP A 27 -1.98 -0.79 7.03
CA TRP A 27 -1.85 0.50 6.34
C TRP A 27 -1.42 1.60 7.30
N TRP A 28 -0.32 2.28 6.99
CA TRP A 28 0.23 3.38 7.78
C TRP A 28 -0.14 4.74 7.20
N PRO A 29 -0.32 5.76 8.05
CA PRO A 29 -0.43 7.14 7.61
C PRO A 29 0.88 7.60 6.97
N LEU A 30 0.79 8.38 5.89
CA LEU A 30 1.93 9.08 5.29
C LEU A 30 1.71 10.60 5.39
N PRO A 31 1.85 11.21 6.58
CA PRO A 31 1.68 12.64 6.74
C PRO A 31 2.78 13.41 5.99
N ALA A 32 2.41 14.58 5.44
CA ALA A 32 3.33 15.53 4.83
C ALA A 32 3.75 16.60 5.83
N ALA A 33 4.80 17.37 5.50
CA ALA A 33 5.27 18.47 6.34
C ALA A 33 4.16 19.50 6.67
N ALA A 34 3.23 19.72 5.74
CA ALA A 34 2.08 20.60 5.93
C ALA A 34 1.08 20.12 6.99
N ASP A 35 1.06 18.82 7.32
CA ASP A 35 0.18 18.27 8.36
C ASP A 35 0.74 18.47 9.78
N ARG A 36 2.00 18.95 9.90
CA ARG A 36 2.72 19.10 11.17
C ARG A 36 1.95 19.92 12.23
N PRO A 37 1.41 21.12 11.94
CA PRO A 37 0.69 21.89 12.96
C PRO A 37 -0.53 21.15 13.51
N TRP A 38 -1.18 20.34 12.67
CA TRP A 38 -2.32 19.51 13.08
C TRP A 38 -1.90 18.33 13.94
N LEU A 39 -0.77 17.68 13.63
CA LEU A 39 -0.22 16.61 14.45
C LEU A 39 0.22 17.14 15.82
N GLU A 40 0.87 18.29 15.86
CA GLU A 40 1.27 18.97 17.09
C GLU A 40 0.05 19.32 17.96
N ALA A 41 -1.04 19.82 17.36
CA ALA A 41 -2.28 20.11 18.08
C ALA A 41 -2.98 18.87 18.66
N MET A 42 -2.67 17.67 18.16
CA MET A 42 -3.22 16.40 18.67
C MET A 42 -2.34 15.75 19.75
N LEU A 43 -1.12 16.25 19.98
CA LEU A 43 -0.24 15.71 21.01
C LEU A 43 -0.73 16.12 22.41
N PRO A 44 -0.92 15.17 23.34
CA PRO A 44 -1.24 15.48 24.73
C PRO A 44 -0.11 16.23 25.44
N ALA A 45 1.13 15.94 25.06
CA ALA A 45 2.35 16.58 25.55
C ALA A 45 3.48 16.43 24.51
N ASP A 46 4.48 17.31 24.57
CA ASP A 46 5.66 17.26 23.70
C ASP A 46 6.72 16.29 24.25
N ASP A 47 6.36 15.01 24.27
CA ASP A 47 7.24 13.93 24.71
C ASP A 47 7.13 12.70 23.78
N LEU A 48 8.15 11.84 23.83
CA LEU A 48 8.23 10.67 22.95
C LEU A 48 7.10 9.66 23.18
N ALA A 49 6.58 9.53 24.39
CA ALA A 49 5.50 8.58 24.69
C ALA A 49 4.18 9.08 24.09
N SER A 50 3.88 10.37 24.23
CA SER A 50 2.76 11.07 23.61
C SER A 50 2.82 10.98 22.08
N GLN A 51 4.01 11.17 21.50
CA GLN A 51 4.24 11.02 20.06
C GLN A 51 3.98 9.58 19.57
N ARG A 52 4.46 8.57 20.31
CA ARG A 52 4.21 7.15 19.99
C ARG A 52 2.73 6.80 20.08
N LEU A 53 2.06 7.22 21.14
CA LEU A 53 0.62 6.99 21.32
C LEU A 53 -0.20 7.61 20.19
N LEU A 54 0.13 8.84 19.79
CA LEU A 54 -0.52 9.49 18.66
C LEU A 54 -0.26 8.74 17.35
N ALA A 55 1.00 8.32 17.11
CA ALA A 55 1.36 7.56 15.92
C ALA A 55 0.59 6.23 15.83
N ASP A 56 0.53 5.47 16.93
CA ASP A 56 -0.18 4.19 17.01
C ASP A 56 -1.69 4.37 16.80
N ALA A 57 -2.27 5.39 17.44
CA ALA A 57 -3.69 5.71 17.30
C ALA A 57 -4.03 6.14 15.85
N LEU A 58 -3.18 6.96 15.24
CA LEU A 58 -3.36 7.38 13.85
C LEU A 58 -3.19 6.21 12.88
N ALA A 59 -2.22 5.33 13.10
CA ALA A 59 -2.01 4.10 12.33
C ALA A 59 -3.24 3.19 12.40
N ALA A 60 -3.77 2.92 13.60
CA ALA A 60 -4.98 2.13 13.77
C ALA A 60 -6.22 2.75 13.11
N ALA A 61 -6.36 4.08 13.17
CA ALA A 61 -7.47 4.79 12.55
C ALA A 61 -7.39 4.79 11.01
N VAL A 62 -6.19 4.95 10.45
CA VAL A 62 -5.95 4.88 9.00
C VAL A 62 -6.18 3.46 8.49
N ASP A 63 -5.61 2.44 9.13
CA ASP A 63 -5.78 1.04 8.74
C ASP A 63 -7.25 0.64 8.67
N ARG A 64 -8.02 0.98 9.70
CA ARG A 64 -9.47 0.75 9.72
C ARG A 64 -10.20 1.44 8.57
N CYS A 65 -9.87 2.71 8.31
CA CYS A 65 -10.53 3.49 7.28
C CYS A 65 -10.21 2.97 5.86
N VAL A 66 -8.96 2.55 5.60
CA VAL A 66 -8.58 1.93 4.33
C VAL A 66 -9.31 0.60 4.14
N ARG A 67 -9.29 -0.29 5.13
CA ARG A 67 -9.97 -1.60 5.04
C ARG A 67 -11.47 -1.45 4.82
N GLN A 68 -12.13 -0.56 5.56
CA GLN A 68 -13.54 -0.27 5.35
C GLN A 68 -13.81 0.14 3.89
N ARG A 69 -12.98 1.00 3.30
CA ARG A 69 -13.15 1.37 1.89
C ARG A 69 -12.91 0.22 0.93
N LEU A 70 -11.90 -0.61 1.19
CA LEU A 70 -11.61 -1.77 0.35
C LEU A 70 -12.78 -2.75 0.36
N LEU A 71 -13.40 -2.99 1.51
CA LEU A 71 -14.57 -3.88 1.63
C LEU A 71 -15.81 -3.31 0.93
N HIS A 72 -16.10 -2.02 1.10
CA HIS A 72 -17.26 -1.37 0.46
C HIS A 72 -17.04 -1.12 -1.04
N GLY A 73 -15.78 -1.03 -1.49
CA GLY A 73 -15.39 -0.84 -2.89
C GLY A 73 -15.14 -2.15 -3.65
N ALA A 74 -15.20 -3.32 -2.99
CA ALA A 74 -14.97 -4.63 -3.60
C ALA A 74 -16.17 -5.12 -4.43
N SER A 75 -16.79 -4.25 -5.24
CA SER A 75 -17.68 -4.66 -6.31
C SER A 75 -16.84 -4.98 -7.55
N SER A 76 -16.56 -6.26 -7.77
CA SER A 76 -16.11 -6.84 -9.05
C SER A 76 -14.66 -6.52 -9.48
N GLY A 77 -13.67 -7.06 -8.76
CA GLY A 77 -12.28 -7.18 -9.23
C GLY A 77 -11.77 -8.58 -8.95
N SER A 78 -11.29 -9.27 -10.00
CA SER A 78 -10.85 -10.67 -9.98
C SER A 78 -9.97 -10.98 -8.77
N ARG A 79 -10.37 -11.97 -7.96
CA ARG A 79 -9.53 -12.50 -6.88
C ARG A 79 -8.20 -12.96 -7.50
N PRO A 80 -7.03 -12.51 -7.00
CA PRO A 80 -5.76 -13.03 -7.49
C PRO A 80 -5.79 -14.55 -7.39
N SER A 81 -5.52 -15.23 -8.51
CA SER A 81 -5.60 -16.70 -8.55
C SER A 81 -4.66 -17.26 -7.49
N GLN A 82 -5.17 -18.17 -6.68
CA GLN A 82 -4.54 -18.83 -5.54
C GLN A 82 -3.42 -19.81 -5.97
N ARG A 83 -2.50 -19.37 -6.85
CA ARG A 83 -1.48 -20.24 -7.47
C ARG A 83 -0.04 -19.95 -7.05
N SER A 84 0.20 -18.98 -6.17
CA SER A 84 1.52 -18.80 -5.57
C SER A 84 1.41 -18.39 -4.10
N SER A 85 1.81 -19.30 -3.21
CA SER A 85 1.93 -19.11 -1.77
C SER A 85 3.22 -18.37 -1.40
N SER A 86 3.50 -17.26 -2.08
CA SER A 86 4.66 -16.43 -1.74
C SER A 86 4.30 -15.44 -0.63
N LEU A 87 5.25 -15.13 0.24
CA LEU A 87 5.06 -14.17 1.33
C LEU A 87 4.57 -12.78 0.82
N PRO A 88 5.08 -12.23 -0.31
CA PRO A 88 4.52 -11.01 -0.90
C PRO A 88 3.05 -11.15 -1.33
N ALA A 89 2.66 -12.28 -1.92
CA ALA A 89 1.27 -12.51 -2.33
C ALA A 89 0.34 -12.64 -1.10
N ALA A 90 0.81 -13.31 -0.05
CA ALA A 90 0.11 -13.40 1.23
C ALA A 90 -0.04 -12.01 1.88
N TRP A 91 0.99 -11.16 1.81
CA TRP A 91 0.96 -9.80 2.34
C TRP A 91 -0.04 -8.91 1.60
N LEU A 92 -0.02 -8.92 0.26
CA LEU A 92 -0.99 -8.19 -0.55
C LEU A 92 -2.44 -8.66 -0.29
N THR A 93 -2.62 -9.97 -0.10
CA THR A 93 -3.94 -10.54 0.25
C THR A 93 -4.39 -10.07 1.63
N ALA A 94 -3.51 -10.10 2.63
CA ALA A 94 -3.80 -9.64 3.99
C ALA A 94 -4.03 -8.12 4.09
N LEU A 95 -3.39 -7.30 3.26
CA LEU A 95 -3.66 -5.86 3.16
C LEU A 95 -5.07 -5.54 2.65
N ALA A 96 -5.64 -6.42 1.82
CA ALA A 96 -6.97 -6.27 1.23
C ALA A 96 -8.08 -6.97 2.03
N SER A 97 -7.72 -7.77 3.03
CA SER A 97 -8.61 -8.55 3.88
C SER A 97 -9.08 -7.78 5.12
N GLU A 98 -10.08 -8.27 5.85
CA GLU A 98 -10.30 -7.87 7.25
C GLU A 98 -9.22 -8.45 8.17
N ASP A 99 -8.78 -9.68 7.89
CA ASP A 99 -7.71 -10.33 8.61
C ASP A 99 -6.35 -9.75 8.22
N CYS A 100 -5.71 -9.04 9.16
CA CYS A 100 -4.37 -8.48 8.98
C CYS A 100 -3.25 -9.52 9.16
N LEU A 101 -3.57 -10.70 9.68
CA LEU A 101 -2.59 -11.73 9.98
C LEU A 101 -2.11 -12.43 8.71
N LEU A 102 -0.80 -12.48 8.56
CA LEU A 102 -0.16 -13.37 7.61
C LEU A 102 -0.17 -14.77 8.19
N SER A 103 -1.15 -15.59 7.80
CA SER A 103 -1.16 -17.01 8.15
C SER A 103 0.14 -17.66 7.67
N SER A 104 1.03 -17.99 8.59
CA SER A 104 2.29 -18.70 8.38
C SER A 104 2.10 -20.09 7.75
N THR A 105 0.85 -20.50 7.51
CA THR A 105 0.40 -21.86 7.18
C THR A 105 -0.36 -21.94 5.85
N THR A 106 -0.18 -21.00 4.92
CA THR A 106 -0.74 -21.14 3.56
C THR A 106 0.27 -21.74 2.58
N VAL A 107 0.97 -22.81 2.99
CA VAL A 107 1.61 -23.73 2.04
C VAL A 107 0.78 -25.01 2.02
N PRO A 108 0.24 -25.45 0.87
CA PRO A 108 -0.47 -26.72 0.80
C PRO A 108 0.47 -27.83 1.27
N ALA A 109 -0.03 -28.70 2.16
CA ALA A 109 0.68 -29.75 2.88
C ALA A 109 1.24 -30.91 2.01
N ALA A 110 1.58 -30.67 0.74
CA ALA A 110 2.10 -31.67 -0.20
C ALA A 110 3.60 -31.52 -0.53
N ALA A 111 4.30 -30.56 0.06
CA ALA A 111 5.76 -30.45 0.01
C ALA A 111 6.23 -29.79 1.32
N PRO A 112 7.43 -30.12 1.84
CA PRO A 112 7.95 -29.44 3.03
C PRO A 112 8.08 -27.95 2.71
N ALA A 113 7.12 -27.17 3.20
CA ALA A 113 7.18 -25.73 3.22
C ALA A 113 8.46 -25.35 3.98
N PRO A 114 9.39 -24.57 3.41
CA PRO A 114 10.40 -23.96 4.25
C PRO A 114 9.64 -23.09 5.25
N ALA A 115 9.67 -23.48 6.53
CA ALA A 115 9.27 -22.59 7.61
C ALA A 115 9.93 -21.24 7.32
N LEU A 116 9.15 -20.16 7.32
CA LEU A 116 9.70 -18.81 7.21
C LEU A 116 10.73 -18.65 8.33
N THR A 117 12.00 -18.78 7.98
CA THR A 117 13.10 -18.58 8.92
C THR A 117 13.09 -17.12 9.34
N GLY A 118 13.49 -16.83 10.58
CA GLY A 118 13.53 -15.46 11.11
C GLY A 118 14.28 -14.48 10.19
N ASP A 119 15.25 -14.99 9.43
CA ASP A 119 16.04 -14.22 8.46
C ASP A 119 15.20 -13.74 7.27
N ALA A 120 14.33 -14.58 6.70
CA ALA A 120 13.48 -14.21 5.55
C ALA A 120 12.43 -13.17 5.94
N GLN A 121 11.86 -13.30 7.14
CA GLN A 121 10.95 -12.31 7.72
C GLN A 121 11.65 -10.97 7.93
N THR A 122 12.86 -10.99 8.50
CA THR A 122 13.66 -9.78 8.74
C THR A 122 14.01 -9.08 7.44
N ALA A 123 14.43 -9.84 6.41
CA ALA A 123 14.75 -9.30 5.10
C ALA A 123 13.54 -8.61 4.45
N LEU A 124 12.34 -9.19 4.53
CA LEU A 124 11.13 -8.55 3.98
C LEU A 124 10.76 -7.29 4.76
N LEU A 125 10.81 -7.32 6.10
CA LEU A 125 10.57 -6.12 6.93
C LEU A 125 11.52 -4.99 6.54
N GLN A 126 12.80 -5.29 6.37
CA GLN A 126 13.81 -4.31 5.95
C GLN A 126 13.55 -3.78 4.54
N ALA A 127 13.16 -4.65 3.59
CA ALA A 127 12.85 -4.26 2.22
C ALA A 127 11.62 -3.35 2.16
N VAL A 128 10.54 -3.70 2.87
CA VAL A 128 9.33 -2.86 2.97
C VAL A 128 9.66 -1.52 3.62
N ALA A 129 10.41 -1.53 4.74
CA ALA A 129 10.81 -0.29 5.40
C ALA A 129 11.71 0.59 4.52
N ALA A 130 12.62 -0.01 3.74
CA ALA A 130 13.46 0.71 2.78
C ALA A 130 12.62 1.32 1.65
N TRP A 131 11.70 0.54 1.08
CA TRP A 131 10.77 1.01 0.05
C TRP A 131 9.88 2.15 0.57
N VAL A 132 9.30 2.03 1.77
CA VAL A 132 8.51 3.11 2.38
C VAL A 132 9.37 4.36 2.56
N ARG A 133 10.60 4.25 3.06
CA ARG A 133 11.51 5.41 3.20
C ARG A 133 11.83 6.07 1.86
N GLN A 134 11.95 5.30 0.78
CA GLN A 134 12.10 5.83 -0.58
C GLN A 134 10.80 6.48 -1.09
N GLY A 135 9.64 5.92 -0.75
CA GLY A 135 8.32 6.43 -1.11
C GLY A 135 7.89 7.67 -0.32
N VAL A 136 8.40 7.88 0.90
CA VAL A 136 8.22 9.13 1.68
C VAL A 136 8.88 10.31 0.96
N ALA A 137 9.85 10.05 0.08
CA ALA A 137 10.42 11.04 -0.83
C ALA A 137 9.59 11.26 -2.11
N ALA A 138 8.41 10.63 -2.27
CA ALA A 138 7.52 10.86 -3.40
C ALA A 138 6.71 12.17 -3.27
N SER A 139 7.40 13.26 -2.95
CA SER A 139 7.18 14.54 -3.63
C SER A 139 8.01 14.52 -4.92
N GLY A 140 7.83 13.48 -5.75
CA GLY A 140 8.48 13.39 -7.05
C GLY A 140 7.62 14.09 -8.09
N GLU A 141 8.25 14.78 -9.04
CA GLU A 141 7.52 15.32 -10.19
C GLU A 141 6.80 14.18 -10.92
N LEU A 142 5.49 14.33 -11.07
CA LEU A 142 4.68 13.48 -11.93
C LEU A 142 4.62 14.12 -13.31
N GLN A 143 4.91 13.32 -14.32
CA GLN A 143 4.79 13.72 -15.71
C GLN A 143 3.49 13.15 -16.29
N LEU A 144 2.75 14.00 -16.99
CA LEU A 144 1.62 13.59 -17.80
C LEU A 144 2.13 13.05 -19.13
N CYS A 145 1.81 11.80 -19.44
CA CYS A 145 2.15 11.16 -20.70
C CYS A 145 0.89 10.91 -21.53
N LEU A 146 1.00 11.04 -22.84
CA LEU A 146 -0.05 10.75 -23.81
C LEU A 146 0.34 9.49 -24.58
N ARG A 147 -0.52 8.46 -24.56
CA ARG A 147 -0.39 7.29 -25.44
C ARG A 147 -1.45 7.36 -26.52
N CYS A 148 -1.00 7.51 -27.76
CA CYS A 148 -1.86 7.46 -28.94
C CYS A 148 -1.96 6.01 -29.41
N HIS A 149 -3.18 5.49 -29.51
CA HIS A 149 -3.43 4.18 -30.09
C HIS A 149 -3.81 4.36 -31.56
N GLU A 150 -3.09 3.64 -32.42
CA GLU A 150 -3.39 3.62 -33.84
C GLU A 150 -4.76 2.97 -34.08
N PRO A 151 -5.63 3.57 -34.93
CA PRO A 151 -6.91 2.98 -35.24
C PRO A 151 -6.73 1.62 -35.91
N PRO A 152 -7.53 0.60 -35.54
CA PRO A 152 -7.38 -0.75 -36.08
C PRO A 152 -7.76 -0.89 -37.56
N ASP A 153 -8.37 0.15 -38.16
CA ASP A 153 -8.75 0.19 -39.57
C ASP A 153 -8.60 1.63 -40.07
N ALA A 154 -7.99 1.80 -41.25
CA ALA A 154 -7.83 3.08 -41.95
C ALA A 154 -9.18 3.81 -42.18
N ARG A 155 -10.31 3.10 -42.13
CA ARG A 155 -11.66 3.69 -42.20
C ARG A 155 -12.07 4.38 -40.90
N ARG A 156 -11.54 3.98 -39.75
CA ARG A 156 -11.78 4.63 -38.45
C ARG A 156 -10.77 5.77 -38.26
N ARG A 157 -11.18 7.01 -38.56
CA ARG A 157 -10.32 8.21 -38.47
C ARG A 157 -10.04 8.73 -37.06
N ARG A 158 -10.42 8.00 -36.01
CA ARG A 158 -10.33 8.49 -34.62
C ARG A 158 -9.19 7.81 -33.90
N TRP A 159 -8.15 8.57 -33.61
CA TRP A 159 -7.09 8.19 -32.70
C TRP A 159 -7.63 8.17 -31.27
N LEU A 160 -7.36 7.09 -30.54
CA LEU A 160 -7.66 7.03 -29.11
C LEU A 160 -6.43 7.56 -28.37
N VAL A 161 -6.62 8.62 -27.58
CA VAL A 161 -5.57 9.18 -26.73
C VAL A 161 -5.86 8.76 -25.30
N GLU A 162 -4.92 8.03 -24.70
CA GLU A 162 -4.93 7.62 -23.31
C GLU A 162 -4.00 8.52 -22.51
N LEU A 163 -4.53 9.04 -21.39
CA LEU A 163 -3.79 9.87 -20.45
C LEU A 163 -3.14 8.96 -19.40
N LEU A 164 -1.83 9.09 -19.20
CA LEU A 164 -1.03 8.29 -18.28
C LEU A 164 -0.28 9.21 -17.32
N LEU A 165 -0.12 8.81 -16.07
CA LEU A 165 0.82 9.39 -15.12
C LEU A 165 2.10 8.57 -15.09
N ARG A 166 3.23 9.27 -14.98
CA ARG A 166 4.57 8.69 -14.87
C ARG A 166 5.35 9.38 -13.75
N PRO A 167 5.95 8.65 -12.80
CA PRO A 167 6.94 9.23 -11.90
C PRO A 167 8.21 9.61 -12.67
N ALA A 168 8.76 10.82 -12.44
CA ALA A 168 10.03 11.22 -13.07
C ALA A 168 11.21 10.30 -12.66
N VAL A 169 11.15 9.75 -11.45
CA VAL A 169 12.18 8.86 -10.88
C VAL A 169 12.14 7.43 -11.42
N ASP A 170 11.00 7.01 -11.98
CA ASP A 170 10.83 5.68 -12.58
C ASP A 170 10.01 5.80 -13.87
N PRO A 171 10.68 6.05 -15.00
CA PRO A 171 10.00 6.27 -16.27
C PRO A 171 9.37 4.99 -16.85
N SER A 172 9.62 3.83 -16.26
CA SER A 172 9.05 2.56 -16.69
C SER A 172 7.61 2.35 -16.20
N LEU A 173 7.22 3.05 -15.13
CA LEU A 173 5.89 2.96 -14.54
C LEU A 173 4.92 3.97 -15.19
N LEU A 174 4.00 3.46 -16.02
CA LEU A 174 2.94 4.24 -16.64
C LEU A 174 1.57 3.80 -16.09
N VAL A 175 0.87 4.72 -15.44
CA VAL A 175 -0.44 4.45 -14.81
C VAL A 175 -1.55 5.21 -15.54
N PRO A 176 -2.58 4.54 -16.08
CA PRO A 176 -3.72 5.21 -16.70
C PRO A 176 -4.46 6.13 -15.74
N LEU A 177 -4.80 7.34 -16.19
CA LEU A 177 -5.59 8.31 -15.42
C LEU A 177 -7.08 7.97 -15.37
N ARG A 178 -7.55 7.07 -16.24
CA ARG A 178 -8.93 6.58 -16.21
C ARG A 178 -9.00 5.27 -15.43
N ARG A 179 -9.74 5.26 -14.33
CA ARG A 179 -10.25 4.03 -13.69
C ARG A 179 -11.54 3.61 -14.39
N CYS A 180 -11.75 2.29 -14.49
CA CYS A 180 -13.00 1.65 -14.90
C CYS A 180 -14.20 2.15 -14.09
#